data_AF-A0A9W8ZT71-F1
#
_entry.id   AF-A0A9W8ZT71-F1
#
_cell.length_a   1.000
_cell.length_b   1.000
_cell.length_c   1.000
_cell.angle_alpha   90.00
_cell.angle_beta   90.00
_cell.angle_gamma   90.00
#
_symmetry.space_group_name_H-M   'P 1'
#
loop_
_entity.id
_entity.type
_entity.pdbx_description
1 polymer ?
#
loop_
_entity_poly.entity_id
_entity_poly.type
_entity_poly.pdbx_seq_one_letter_code
_entity_poly.pdbx_strand_id
1 'polypeptide(L)'
;SKPRRLKSHAVVSKHHSIPTIPRDKHGQPMLPLNVGIMTVVSLGTICLRDHFHSERYIFPVGYTVTRRYLSTLDPNSDVVYHCTILDGGDGPKFQIVPADDPDKPIMASTATGAWSSIVKKANEIRKRQHSNSVSGPDFFGLGQNTIRHLIQQMPGAERLAKRGTRTVNGIYVWQHYIEGGPLGGRHAAVIPALPEEY
;
A
#
# COMPACT_ATOMS: atom_id res chain seq x y z
N SER A 1 33.04 -11.06 -17.06
CA SER A 1 32.57 -11.10 -15.65
C SER A 1 31.16 -11.68 -15.61
N LYS A 2 30.91 -12.74 -14.83
CA LYS A 2 29.54 -13.30 -14.71
C LYS A 2 28.67 -12.32 -13.92
N PRO A 3 27.43 -12.01 -14.36
CA PRO A 3 26.55 -11.12 -13.61
C PRO A 3 26.21 -11.76 -12.27
N ARG A 4 26.51 -11.05 -11.18
CA ARG A 4 26.16 -11.47 -9.82
C ARG A 4 24.64 -11.36 -9.70
N ARG A 5 23.93 -12.47 -9.93
CA ARG A 5 22.49 -12.60 -9.72
C ARG A 5 22.15 -12.05 -8.34
N LEU A 6 21.45 -10.91 -8.28
CA LEU A 6 20.92 -10.35 -7.04
C LEU A 6 20.12 -11.47 -6.38
N LYS A 7 20.55 -11.96 -5.21
CA LYS A 7 19.76 -12.91 -4.44
C LYS A 7 18.49 -12.16 -4.04
N SER A 8 17.38 -12.42 -4.73
CA SER A 8 16.06 -12.06 -4.21
C SER A 8 15.95 -12.69 -2.84
N HIS A 9 15.91 -11.89 -1.78
CA HIS A 9 15.64 -12.42 -0.44
C HIS A 9 14.26 -13.08 -0.51
N ALA A 10 14.24 -14.42 -0.45
CA ALA A 10 13.01 -15.18 -0.44
C ALA A 10 12.09 -14.63 0.65
N VAL A 11 10.81 -14.41 0.32
CA VAL A 11 9.84 -13.96 1.31
C VAL A 11 9.60 -15.13 2.26
N VAL A 12 9.83 -14.91 3.55
CA VAL A 12 9.61 -15.91 4.59
C VAL A 12 8.50 -15.42 5.52
N SER A 13 7.78 -16.37 6.11
CA SER A 13 6.82 -16.06 7.17
C SER A 13 7.57 -15.53 8.40
N LYS A 14 7.05 -14.47 9.01
CA LYS A 14 7.62 -13.81 10.19
C LYS A 14 6.52 -13.40 11.16
N HIS A 15 6.93 -13.16 12.40
CA HIS A 15 6.11 -12.54 13.43
C HIS A 15 6.40 -11.04 13.50
N HIS A 16 5.34 -10.24 13.60
CA HIS A 16 5.41 -8.79 13.73
C HIS A 16 4.52 -8.32 14.87
N SER A 17 5.05 -7.52 15.79
CA SER A 17 4.21 -6.74 16.70
C SER A 17 3.64 -5.54 15.95
N ILE A 18 2.37 -5.23 16.16
CA ILE A 18 1.70 -4.04 15.62
C ILE A 18 0.91 -3.34 16.73
N PRO A 19 0.67 -2.02 16.61
CA PRO A 19 -0.19 -1.31 17.54
C PRO A 19 -1.60 -1.91 17.58
N THR A 20 -2.31 -1.69 18.69
CA THR A 20 -3.72 -2.02 18.79
C THR A 20 -4.53 -1.27 17.74
N ILE A 21 -5.40 -1.99 17.03
CA ILE A 21 -6.25 -1.38 16.01
C ILE A 21 -7.61 -1.00 16.63
N PRO A 22 -8.02 0.28 16.53
CA PRO A 22 -9.37 0.71 16.89
C PRO A 22 -10.42 -0.04 16.06
N ARG A 23 -11.39 -0.65 16.76
CA ARG A 23 -12.48 -1.42 16.16
C ARG A 23 -13.83 -0.97 16.68
N ASP A 24 -14.83 -1.11 15.83
CA ASP A 24 -16.23 -0.89 16.22
C ASP A 24 -16.77 -2.03 17.09
N LYS A 25 -18.04 -1.92 17.49
CA LYS A 25 -18.75 -2.94 18.27
C LYS A 25 -18.87 -4.31 17.59
N HIS A 26 -18.63 -4.38 16.27
CA HIS A 26 -18.65 -5.61 15.47
C HIS A 26 -17.25 -6.18 15.24
N GLY A 27 -16.21 -5.58 15.84
CA GLY A 27 -14.83 -5.98 15.66
C GLY A 27 -14.24 -5.60 14.29
N GLN A 28 -14.92 -4.75 13.52
CA GLN A 28 -14.38 -4.24 12.26
C GLN A 28 -13.47 -3.04 12.52
N PRO A 29 -12.37 -2.88 11.76
CA PRO A 29 -11.53 -1.69 11.88
C PRO A 29 -12.35 -0.43 11.64
N MET A 30 -12.20 0.57 12.49
CA MET A 30 -12.87 1.86 12.32
C MET A 30 -12.21 2.64 11.19
N LEU A 31 -12.67 2.42 9.97
CA LEU A 31 -12.27 3.20 8.81
C LEU A 31 -13.08 4.51 8.73
N PRO A 32 -12.47 5.59 8.21
CA PRO A 32 -11.07 5.69 7.83
C PRO A 32 -10.10 5.69 9.02
N LEU A 33 -8.92 5.10 8.80
CA LEU A 33 -7.95 4.80 9.85
C LEU A 33 -6.57 5.37 9.50
N ASN A 34 -6.04 6.25 10.34
CA ASN A 34 -4.67 6.74 10.21
C ASN A 34 -3.69 5.64 10.62
N VAL A 35 -2.77 5.32 9.72
CA VAL A 35 -1.62 4.42 9.93
C VAL A 35 -0.36 5.17 9.53
N GLY A 36 0.22 5.89 10.50
CA GLY A 36 1.42 6.70 10.28
C GLY A 36 1.12 7.91 9.39
N ILE A 37 1.76 7.99 8.22
CA ILE A 37 1.57 9.10 7.26
C ILE A 37 0.44 8.86 6.26
N MET A 38 -0.33 7.80 6.46
CA MET A 38 -1.34 7.31 5.51
C MET A 38 -2.68 7.19 6.21
N THR A 39 -3.74 7.50 5.49
CA THR A 39 -5.10 7.28 5.95
C THR A 39 -5.72 6.17 5.11
N VAL A 40 -6.07 5.06 5.73
CA VAL A 40 -6.78 3.96 5.08
C VAL A 40 -8.25 4.33 4.98
N VAL A 41 -8.72 4.59 3.77
CA VAL A 41 -10.13 4.96 3.51
C VAL A 41 -10.98 3.72 3.29
N SER A 42 -10.46 2.75 2.51
CA SER A 42 -11.14 1.48 2.24
C SER A 42 -10.12 0.36 2.07
N LEU A 43 -10.41 -0.82 2.62
CA LEU A 43 -9.59 -2.01 2.41
C LEU A 43 -9.90 -2.72 1.07
N GLY A 44 -11.02 -2.39 0.41
CA GLY A 44 -11.43 -3.00 -0.85
C GLY A 44 -11.96 -4.43 -0.70
N THR A 45 -11.72 -5.28 -1.69
CA THR A 45 -12.14 -6.68 -1.74
C THR A 45 -11.03 -7.56 -2.31
N ILE A 46 -10.83 -8.75 -1.74
CA ILE A 46 -9.83 -9.71 -2.19
C ILE A 46 -10.19 -10.24 -3.58
N CYS A 47 -9.25 -10.14 -4.51
CA CYS A 47 -9.35 -10.74 -5.84
C CYS A 47 -8.44 -11.96 -5.94
N LEU A 48 -9.01 -13.09 -6.35
CA LEU A 48 -8.30 -14.38 -6.44
C LEU A 48 -7.71 -14.65 -7.82
N ARG A 49 -7.96 -13.76 -8.79
CA ARG A 49 -7.36 -13.83 -10.13
C ARG A 49 -5.85 -13.65 -10.05
N ASP A 50 -5.17 -14.06 -11.11
CA ASP A 50 -3.75 -13.83 -11.26
C ASP A 50 -3.41 -12.34 -11.16
N HIS A 51 -2.16 -12.06 -10.78
CA HIS A 51 -1.59 -10.73 -10.66
C HIS A 51 -2.14 -9.81 -9.55
N PHE A 52 -3.26 -10.14 -8.89
CA PHE A 52 -3.79 -9.40 -7.74
C PHE A 52 -3.10 -9.73 -6.40
N HIS A 53 -2.02 -10.50 -6.44
CA HIS A 53 -1.08 -10.65 -5.33
C HIS A 53 0.31 -11.02 -5.84
N SER A 54 1.26 -11.06 -4.90
CA SER A 54 2.62 -11.58 -5.02
C SER A 54 2.95 -12.32 -3.74
N GLU A 55 4.15 -12.90 -3.64
CA GLU A 55 4.64 -13.48 -2.37
C GLU A 55 4.60 -12.49 -1.19
N ARG A 56 4.71 -11.18 -1.44
CA ARG A 56 4.87 -10.15 -0.41
C ARG A 56 3.62 -9.31 -0.15
N TYR A 57 2.77 -9.12 -1.14
CA TYR A 57 1.67 -8.16 -1.11
C TYR A 57 0.41 -8.75 -1.72
N ILE A 58 -0.74 -8.37 -1.16
CA ILE A 58 -2.06 -8.57 -1.75
C ILE A 58 -2.53 -7.22 -2.27
N PHE A 59 -3.21 -7.19 -3.41
CA PHE A 59 -3.72 -5.98 -4.07
C PHE A 59 -5.25 -6.03 -4.15
N PRO A 60 -5.99 -5.68 -3.08
CA PRO A 60 -7.44 -5.73 -3.09
C PRO A 60 -8.03 -4.72 -4.07
N VAL A 61 -9.08 -5.10 -4.80
CA VAL A 61 -9.82 -4.19 -5.68
C VAL A 61 -10.63 -3.23 -4.82
N GLY A 62 -10.58 -1.93 -5.13
CA GLY A 62 -11.22 -0.87 -4.36
C GLY A 62 -10.45 -0.43 -3.11
N TYR A 63 -9.28 -1.02 -2.84
CA TYR A 63 -8.40 -0.55 -1.77
C TYR A 63 -8.05 0.92 -2.02
N THR A 64 -8.27 1.75 -1.01
CA THR A 64 -8.09 3.21 -1.10
C THR A 64 -7.36 3.73 0.13
N VAL A 65 -6.29 4.47 -0.09
CA VAL A 65 -5.56 5.22 0.94
C VAL A 65 -5.33 6.65 0.49
N THR A 66 -5.23 7.58 1.44
CA THR A 66 -4.66 8.90 1.17
C THR A 66 -3.27 9.00 1.78
N ARG A 67 -2.42 9.81 1.16
CA ARG A 67 -1.15 10.24 1.77
C ARG A 67 -0.77 11.62 1.31
N ARG A 68 -0.13 12.37 2.20
CA ARG A 68 0.45 13.67 1.88
C ARG A 68 1.83 13.51 1.24
N TYR A 69 2.06 14.23 0.16
CA TYR A 69 3.36 14.30 -0.51
C TYR A 69 3.51 15.62 -1.28
N LEU A 70 4.71 15.88 -1.78
CA LEU A 70 5.04 17.08 -2.56
C LEU A 70 4.04 17.28 -3.73
N SER A 71 3.51 18.48 -3.91
CA SER A 71 2.70 18.83 -5.09
C SER A 71 3.53 18.73 -6.37
N THR A 72 2.89 18.32 -7.47
CA THR A 72 3.44 18.36 -8.84
C THR A 72 3.14 19.66 -9.58
N LEU A 73 2.37 20.57 -8.99
CA LEU A 73 1.99 21.86 -9.57
C LEU A 73 2.70 23.03 -8.89
N ASP A 74 2.87 22.96 -7.57
CA ASP A 74 3.51 24.01 -6.79
C ASP A 74 4.75 23.46 -6.03
N PRO A 75 5.96 24.01 -6.27
CA PRO A 75 7.17 23.55 -5.62
C PRO A 75 7.21 23.80 -4.10
N ASN A 76 6.34 24.67 -3.58
CA ASN A 76 6.34 25.10 -2.17
C ASN A 76 5.26 24.43 -1.31
N SER A 77 4.40 23.61 -1.91
CA SER A 77 3.31 22.93 -1.19
C SER A 77 3.40 21.41 -1.27
N ASP A 78 2.71 20.81 -0.31
CA ASP A 78 2.33 19.41 -0.32
C ASP A 78 0.83 19.31 -0.61
N VAL A 79 0.43 18.21 -1.20
CA VAL A 79 -0.97 17.88 -1.46
C VAL A 79 -1.29 16.47 -0.98
N VAL A 80 -2.57 16.23 -0.73
CA VAL A 80 -3.10 14.89 -0.49
C VAL A 80 -3.25 14.15 -1.82
N TYR A 81 -2.72 12.93 -1.88
CA TYR A 81 -2.88 12.02 -3.00
C TYR A 81 -3.79 10.86 -2.61
N HIS A 82 -4.91 10.70 -3.32
CA HIS A 82 -5.82 9.57 -3.21
C HIS A 82 -5.31 8.42 -4.06
N CYS A 83 -4.96 7.31 -3.44
CA CYS A 83 -4.37 6.15 -4.09
C CYS A 83 -5.36 5.00 -4.06
N THR A 84 -5.79 4.53 -5.23
CA THR A 84 -6.80 3.48 -5.37
C THR A 84 -6.26 2.33 -6.23
N ILE A 85 -6.55 1.10 -5.81
CA ILE A 85 -6.32 -0.10 -6.62
C ILE A 85 -7.62 -0.46 -7.33
N LEU A 86 -7.66 -0.29 -8.65
CA LEU A 86 -8.80 -0.61 -9.50
C LEU A 86 -8.65 -2.01 -10.11
N ASP A 87 -9.79 -2.58 -10.54
CA ASP A 87 -9.80 -3.76 -11.38
C ASP A 87 -9.44 -3.39 -12.83
N GLY A 88 -8.27 -3.82 -13.29
CA GLY A 88 -7.81 -3.58 -14.66
C GLY A 88 -8.14 -4.69 -15.65
N GLY A 89 -8.97 -5.67 -15.28
CA GLY A 89 -9.24 -6.86 -16.08
C GLY A 89 -8.15 -7.93 -15.89
N ASP A 90 -6.97 -7.69 -16.46
CA ASP A 90 -5.84 -8.63 -16.44
C ASP A 90 -4.97 -8.53 -15.17
N GLY A 91 -5.22 -7.53 -14.33
CA GLY A 91 -4.47 -7.28 -13.12
C GLY A 91 -4.85 -5.95 -12.46
N PRO A 92 -4.24 -5.61 -11.32
CA PRO A 92 -4.54 -4.36 -10.63
C PRO A 92 -4.09 -3.14 -11.46
N LYS A 93 -4.90 -2.08 -11.43
CA LYS A 93 -4.52 -0.75 -11.92
C LYS A 93 -4.36 0.18 -10.73
N PHE A 94 -3.19 0.76 -10.60
CA PHE A 94 -2.84 1.68 -9.52
C PHE A 94 -3.14 3.09 -9.99
N GLN A 95 -4.22 3.67 -9.48
CA GLN A 95 -4.64 5.04 -9.73
C GLN A 95 -4.17 5.94 -8.59
N ILE A 96 -3.70 7.13 -8.93
CA ILE A 96 -3.39 8.20 -7.97
C ILE A 96 -4.03 9.49 -8.45
N VAL A 97 -4.85 10.10 -7.60
CA VAL A 97 -5.54 11.38 -7.86
C VAL A 97 -5.02 12.43 -6.87
N PRO A 98 -4.29 13.46 -7.34
CA PRO A 98 -3.87 14.56 -6.48
C PRO A 98 -5.06 15.49 -6.18
N ALA A 99 -5.16 15.98 -4.95
CA ALA A 99 -6.26 16.87 -4.55
C ALA A 99 -6.20 18.27 -5.20
N ASP A 100 -5.03 18.69 -5.71
CA ASP A 100 -4.81 19.96 -6.40
C ASP A 100 -4.95 19.86 -7.93
N ASP A 101 -5.14 18.65 -8.49
CA ASP A 101 -5.38 18.41 -9.93
C ASP A 101 -6.29 17.17 -10.13
N PRO A 102 -7.53 17.17 -9.60
CA PRO A 102 -8.38 15.98 -9.55
C PRO A 102 -8.75 15.41 -10.93
N ASP A 103 -8.74 16.26 -11.97
CA ASP A 103 -9.06 15.88 -13.35
C ASP A 103 -7.93 15.14 -14.08
N LYS A 104 -6.73 15.05 -13.47
CA LYS A 104 -5.55 14.41 -14.07
C LYS A 104 -5.07 13.20 -13.26
N PRO A 105 -5.86 12.11 -13.19
CA PRO A 105 -5.43 10.89 -12.52
C PRO A 105 -4.20 10.29 -13.19
N ILE A 106 -3.24 9.83 -12.36
CA ILE A 106 -2.12 9.02 -12.81
C ILE A 106 -2.51 7.56 -12.67
N MET A 107 -2.36 6.77 -13.74
CA MET A 107 -2.65 5.33 -13.70
C MET A 107 -1.47 4.52 -14.23
N ALA A 108 -1.16 3.41 -13.56
CA ALA A 108 -0.15 2.45 -14.01
C ALA A 108 -0.54 1.00 -13.65
N SER A 109 0.09 0.01 -14.29
CA SER A 109 -0.06 -1.41 -13.93
C SER A 109 0.70 -1.81 -12.67
N THR A 110 1.54 -0.93 -12.13
CA THR A 110 2.29 -1.18 -10.88
C THR A 110 2.26 0.05 -9.98
N ALA A 111 2.24 -0.17 -8.66
CA ALA A 111 2.33 0.90 -7.67
C ALA A 111 3.57 1.77 -7.85
N THR A 112 4.72 1.15 -8.18
CA THR A 112 5.97 1.86 -8.46
C THR A 112 5.85 2.72 -9.69
N GLY A 113 5.27 2.22 -10.79
CA GLY A 113 5.05 3.01 -12.00
C GLY A 113 4.24 4.28 -11.73
N ALA A 114 3.12 4.16 -11.00
CA ALA A 114 2.27 5.31 -10.67
C ALA A 114 3.02 6.36 -9.83
N TRP A 115 3.70 5.93 -8.76
CA TRP A 115 4.42 6.88 -7.89
C TRP A 115 5.71 7.43 -8.50
N SER A 116 6.42 6.67 -9.33
CA SER A 116 7.60 7.17 -10.04
C SER A 116 7.26 8.36 -10.94
N SER A 117 6.10 8.35 -11.60
CA SER A 117 5.63 9.49 -12.39
C SER A 117 5.42 10.75 -11.54
N ILE A 118 4.83 10.61 -10.35
CA ILE A 118 4.60 11.73 -9.42
C ILE A 118 5.92 12.26 -8.88
N VAL A 119 6.81 11.38 -8.38
CA VAL A 119 8.10 11.78 -7.82
C VAL A 119 8.98 12.44 -8.86
N LYS A 120 8.96 11.97 -10.11
CA LYS A 120 9.65 12.61 -11.23
C LYS A 120 9.17 14.05 -11.43
N LYS A 121 7.85 14.25 -11.61
CA LYS A 121 7.26 15.58 -11.80
C LYS A 121 7.54 16.52 -10.60
N ALA A 122 7.39 16.01 -9.38
CA ALA A 122 7.63 16.79 -8.16
C ALA A 122 9.11 17.24 -8.03
N ASN A 123 10.06 16.42 -8.50
CA ASN A 123 11.47 16.78 -8.55
C ASN A 123 11.79 17.76 -9.69
N GLU A 124 11.16 17.59 -10.86
CA GLU A 124 11.33 18.47 -12.02
C GLU A 124 10.97 19.92 -11.68
N ILE A 125 9.80 20.17 -11.09
CA ILE A 125 9.39 21.54 -10.72
C ILE A 125 10.29 22.16 -9.64
N ARG A 126 10.98 21.33 -8.86
CA ARG A 126 11.94 21.74 -7.82
C ARG A 126 13.39 21.75 -8.31
N LYS A 127 13.64 21.49 -9.60
CA LYS A 127 14.98 21.43 -10.22
C LYS A 127 15.94 20.49 -9.47
N ARG A 128 15.43 19.40 -8.91
CA ARG A 128 16.24 18.39 -8.20
C ARG A 128 16.77 17.37 -9.19
N GLN A 129 18.10 17.22 -9.24
CA GLN A 129 18.79 16.33 -10.18
C GLN A 129 18.75 14.84 -9.80
N HIS A 130 18.40 14.51 -8.55
CA HIS A 130 18.46 13.13 -8.05
C HIS A 130 17.05 12.57 -7.87
N SER A 131 16.76 11.47 -8.59
CA SER A 131 15.57 10.66 -8.35
C SER A 131 15.85 9.75 -7.16
N ASN A 132 15.18 9.97 -6.04
CA ASN A 132 15.13 8.97 -4.96
C ASN A 132 14.40 7.72 -5.50
N SER A 133 14.94 6.53 -5.25
CA SER A 133 14.23 5.29 -5.55
C SER A 133 12.94 5.24 -4.73
N VAL A 134 11.80 5.04 -5.38
CA VAL A 134 10.50 4.93 -4.71
C VAL A 134 10.14 3.47 -4.54
N SER A 135 9.79 3.07 -3.32
CA SER A 135 9.07 1.81 -3.09
C SER A 135 7.58 2.09 -3.27
N GLY A 136 7.07 1.88 -4.48
CA GLY A 136 5.67 2.11 -4.82
C GLY A 136 4.68 1.44 -3.88
N PRO A 137 4.82 0.13 -3.56
CA PRO A 137 3.95 -0.55 -2.60
C PRO A 137 3.95 0.11 -1.21
N ASP A 138 5.08 0.64 -0.76
CA ASP A 138 5.15 1.33 0.54
C ASP A 138 4.46 2.70 0.47
N PHE A 139 4.55 3.39 -0.67
CA PHE A 139 3.80 4.62 -0.92
C PHE A 139 2.30 4.37 -1.12
N PHE A 140 1.87 3.14 -1.40
CA PHE A 140 0.46 2.69 -1.32
C PHE A 140 0.10 2.12 0.07
N GLY A 141 1.03 2.11 1.03
CA GLY A 141 0.79 1.63 2.40
C GLY A 141 0.81 0.11 2.54
N LEU A 142 0.94 -0.62 1.43
CA LEU A 142 1.05 -2.08 1.41
C LEU A 142 2.33 -2.57 2.10
N GLY A 143 3.29 -1.67 2.32
CA GLY A 143 4.47 -1.88 3.16
C GLY A 143 4.17 -1.99 4.65
N GLN A 144 3.17 -1.25 5.14
CA GLN A 144 2.88 -1.10 6.56
C GLN A 144 2.31 -2.38 7.16
N ASN A 145 2.91 -2.89 8.23
CA ASN A 145 2.49 -4.12 8.87
C ASN A 145 1.02 -4.08 9.36
N THR A 146 0.56 -2.95 9.89
CA THR A 146 -0.85 -2.76 10.29
C THR A 146 -1.79 -2.91 9.08
N ILE A 147 -1.47 -2.29 7.94
CA ILE A 147 -2.29 -2.37 6.72
C ILE A 147 -2.26 -3.79 6.15
N ARG A 148 -1.08 -4.43 6.11
CA ARG A 148 -0.94 -5.83 5.69
C ARG A 148 -1.79 -6.76 6.55
N HIS A 149 -1.77 -6.56 7.87
CA HIS A 149 -2.59 -7.32 8.81
C HIS A 149 -4.08 -7.15 8.53
N LEU A 150 -4.54 -5.91 8.36
CA LEU A 150 -5.92 -5.61 8.00
C LEU A 150 -6.35 -6.29 6.70
N ILE A 151 -5.49 -6.27 5.67
CA ILE A 151 -5.74 -6.94 4.39
C ILE A 151 -5.77 -8.47 4.56
N GLN A 152 -4.86 -9.06 5.36
CA GLN A 152 -4.88 -10.50 5.64
C GLN A 152 -6.14 -10.94 6.40
N GLN A 153 -6.76 -10.07 7.20
CA GLN A 153 -8.00 -10.36 7.92
C GLN A 153 -9.25 -10.30 7.03
N MET A 154 -9.13 -9.83 5.78
CA MET A 154 -10.25 -9.73 4.87
C MET A 154 -10.74 -11.12 4.42
N PRO A 155 -12.06 -11.30 4.19
CA PRO A 155 -12.61 -12.53 3.66
C PRO A 155 -11.93 -12.98 2.36
N GLY A 156 -11.43 -14.22 2.32
CA GLY A 156 -10.83 -14.85 1.14
C GLY A 156 -9.31 -14.66 1.04
N ALA A 157 -8.68 -13.84 1.88
CA ALA A 157 -7.23 -13.64 1.87
C ALA A 157 -6.46 -14.93 2.16
N GLU A 158 -7.00 -15.81 3.00
CA GLU A 158 -6.40 -17.10 3.37
C GLU A 158 -6.23 -18.03 2.17
N ARG A 159 -7.06 -17.89 1.13
CA ARG A 159 -6.98 -18.69 -0.10
C ARG A 159 -5.74 -18.35 -0.92
N LEU A 160 -5.21 -17.14 -0.79
CA LEU A 160 -4.00 -16.69 -1.49
C LEU A 160 -2.73 -17.35 -0.95
N ALA A 161 -2.76 -17.90 0.27
CA ALA A 161 -1.64 -18.58 0.92
C ALA A 161 -1.69 -20.12 0.82
N LYS A 162 -2.74 -20.70 0.21
CA LYS A 162 -2.91 -22.16 0.11
C LYS A 162 -1.95 -22.76 -0.93
N ARG A 163 -1.35 -23.92 -0.59
CA ARG A 163 -0.60 -24.74 -1.55
C ARG A 163 -1.55 -25.18 -2.67
N GLY A 164 -1.22 -24.83 -3.92
CA GLY A 164 -2.05 -25.10 -5.10
C GLY A 164 -2.58 -23.84 -5.80
N THR A 165 -2.54 -22.68 -5.14
CA THR A 165 -2.82 -21.37 -5.74
C THR A 165 -1.64 -20.98 -6.64
N ARG A 166 -1.57 -21.55 -7.85
CA ARG A 166 -0.42 -21.37 -8.76
C ARG A 166 -0.61 -20.09 -9.57
N THR A 167 -0.34 -18.94 -8.96
CA THR A 167 -0.36 -17.67 -9.68
C THR A 167 1.00 -17.32 -10.26
N VAL A 168 0.99 -16.54 -11.34
CA VAL A 168 2.19 -16.11 -12.08
C VAL A 168 3.21 -15.39 -11.18
N ASN A 169 2.75 -14.76 -10.10
CA ASN A 169 3.54 -13.91 -9.20
C ASN A 169 3.93 -14.59 -7.87
N GLY A 170 3.70 -15.89 -7.75
CA GLY A 170 4.01 -16.67 -6.55
C GLY A 170 2.89 -16.64 -5.50
N ILE A 171 2.95 -17.63 -4.59
CA ILE A 171 1.98 -17.81 -3.51
C ILE A 171 2.23 -16.76 -2.43
N TYR A 172 1.17 -16.09 -1.97
CA TYR A 172 1.29 -15.12 -0.89
C TYR A 172 1.85 -15.78 0.39
N VAL A 173 2.91 -15.21 0.95
CA VAL A 173 3.56 -15.73 2.16
C VAL A 173 2.90 -15.12 3.39
N TRP A 174 2.02 -15.90 4.02
CA TRP A 174 1.30 -15.50 5.21
C TRP A 174 2.23 -15.03 6.34
N GLN A 175 1.90 -13.88 6.92
CA GLN A 175 2.62 -13.28 8.05
C GLN A 175 1.79 -13.39 9.33
N HIS A 176 2.47 -13.43 10.48
CA HIS A 176 1.82 -13.48 11.79
C HIS A 176 1.95 -12.12 12.48
N TYR A 177 0.83 -11.59 12.94
CA TYR A 177 0.75 -10.27 13.58
C TYR A 177 0.24 -10.40 15.02
N ILE A 178 0.85 -9.65 15.93
CA ILE A 178 0.45 -9.58 17.34
C ILE A 178 0.07 -8.13 17.64
N GLU A 179 -1.22 -7.86 17.80
CA GLU A 179 -1.72 -6.54 18.18
C GLU A 179 -1.47 -6.25 19.66
N GLY A 180 -1.02 -5.02 19.96
CA GLY A 180 -0.70 -4.61 21.32
C GLY A 180 0.52 -5.33 21.92
N GLY A 181 1.27 -6.08 21.11
CA GLY A 181 2.51 -6.73 21.52
C GLY A 181 3.63 -5.72 21.80
N PRO A 182 4.78 -6.17 22.32
CA PRO A 182 5.93 -5.30 22.57
C PRO A 182 6.36 -4.59 21.28
N LEU A 183 6.12 -3.28 21.23
CA LEU A 183 6.49 -2.44 20.11
C LEU A 183 7.97 -2.05 20.28
N GLY A 184 8.88 -2.74 19.58
CA GLY A 184 10.27 -2.27 19.45
C GLY A 184 10.36 -1.05 18.50
N GLY A 185 11.41 -0.24 18.56
CA GLY A 185 11.64 0.84 17.56
C GLY A 185 10.44 1.79 17.29
N ARG A 186 10.44 2.46 16.13
CA ARG A 186 9.36 3.37 15.71
C ARG A 186 8.23 2.59 15.04
N HIS A 187 7.07 2.51 15.69
CA HIS A 187 5.82 2.07 15.07
C HIS A 187 4.97 3.28 14.68
N ALA A 188 4.26 3.16 13.55
CA ALA A 188 3.28 4.15 13.14
C ALA A 188 2.12 4.20 14.16
N ALA A 189 1.66 5.39 14.55
CA ALA A 189 0.43 5.52 15.31
C ALA A 189 -0.74 4.97 14.49
N VAL A 190 -1.67 4.30 15.18
CA VAL A 190 -2.90 3.75 14.60
C VAL A 190 -4.09 4.34 15.34
N ILE A 191 -4.76 5.30 14.71
CA ILE A 191 -5.87 6.05 15.31
C ILE A 191 -6.99 6.23 14.28
N PRO A 192 -8.27 6.33 14.68
CA PRO A 192 -9.33 6.70 13.76
C PRO A 192 -9.01 8.07 13.13
N ALA A 193 -9.28 8.21 11.84
CA ALA A 193 -9.08 9.48 11.15
C ALA A 193 -10.22 10.45 11.50
N LEU A 194 -9.87 11.72 11.72
CA LEU A 194 -10.87 12.77 11.90
C LEU A 194 -11.52 13.11 10.54
N PRO A 195 -12.79 13.54 10.49
CA PRO A 195 -13.49 13.86 9.23
C PRO A 195 -12.77 14.86 8.31
N GLU A 196 -11.88 15.69 8.86
CA GLU A 196 -11.11 16.69 8.10
C GLU A 196 -9.81 16.12 7.46
N GLU A 197 -9.47 14.86 7.76
CA GLU A 197 -8.20 14.24 7.40
C GLU A 197 -8.26 13.30 6.18
N TYR A 198 -9.44 13.11 5.57
CA TYR A 198 -9.64 12.18 4.45
C TYR A 198 -10.64 12.65 3.40
#